data_AF-A0A9N9NHU6-F1
#
_entry.id   AF-A0A9N9NHU6-F1
#
_cell.length_a   1.000
_cell.length_b   1.000
_cell.length_c   1.000
_cell.angle_alpha   90.00
_cell.angle_beta   90.00
_cell.angle_gamma   90.00
#
_symmetry.space_group_name_H-M   'P 1'
#
loop_
_entity.id
_entity.type
_entity.pdbx_description
1 polymer ?
#
loop_
_entity_poly.entity_id
_entity_poly.type
_entity_poly.pdbx_seq_one_letter_code
_entity_poly.pdbx_strand_id
1 'polypeptide(L)'
;MAFIQDLQKKLMELYKDFPEEIDNVHIQLTPNSYNISTQEQNINVSTADIKKNHFTPYLLDLFNAEVDFDFGLYVETDLKKLLRYSENVNNPNGKRILAYSLIETRINQLQQTTMKKELQKQLGRYSSQNIARLKQISKRSYRLLQEVNEFPIKLTELVTPRWLYNLSKREFEVFLQKCNRMNNLEQNFAGAQD
;
A
#
# COMPACT_ATOMS: atom_id res chain seq x y z
N MET A 1 1.21 -27.49 12.82
CA MET A 1 0.82 -27.96 14.17
C MET A 1 1.70 -27.32 15.25
N ALA A 2 3.02 -27.53 15.26
CA ALA A 2 3.92 -27.00 16.31
C ALA A 2 3.88 -25.46 16.49
N PHE A 3 3.84 -24.70 15.40
CA PHE A 3 3.77 -23.22 15.46
C PHE A 3 2.51 -22.69 16.17
N ILE A 4 1.35 -23.33 15.94
CA ILE A 4 0.08 -22.89 16.52
C ILE A 4 0.06 -23.13 18.03
N GLN A 5 0.62 -24.26 18.47
CA GLN A 5 0.74 -24.60 19.90
C GLN A 5 1.72 -23.67 20.62
N ASP A 6 2.85 -23.31 19.99
CA ASP A 6 3.82 -22.36 20.56
C ASP A 6 3.22 -20.96 20.71
N LEU A 7 2.45 -20.51 19.71
CA LEU A 7 1.75 -19.23 19.77
C LEU A 7 0.65 -19.21 20.84
N GLN A 8 -0.09 -20.30 21.00
CA GLN A 8 -1.10 -20.47 22.05
C GLN A 8 -0.48 -20.30 23.44
N LYS A 9 0.67 -20.94 23.66
CA LYS A 9 1.39 -20.88 24.92
C LYS A 9 1.89 -19.46 25.24
N LYS A 10 2.50 -18.78 24.26
CA LYS A 10 2.96 -17.38 24.39
C LYS A 10 1.82 -16.41 24.70
N LEU A 11 0.65 -16.58 24.08
CA LEU A 11 -0.51 -15.75 24.35
C LEU A 11 -1.07 -15.98 25.77
N MET A 12 -1.11 -17.24 26.22
CA MET A 12 -1.47 -17.54 27.60
C MET A 12 -0.48 -16.95 28.62
N GLU A 13 0.82 -16.98 28.33
CA GLU A 13 1.85 -16.37 29.18
C GLU A 13 1.66 -14.84 29.25
N LEU A 14 1.53 -14.16 28.11
CA LEU A 14 1.25 -12.71 28.05
C LEU A 14 -0.03 -12.30 28.80
N TYR A 15 -1.07 -13.14 28.77
CA TYR A 15 -2.32 -12.87 29.50
C TYR A 15 -2.18 -13.07 31.01
N LYS A 16 -1.31 -13.98 31.47
CA LYS A 16 -1.04 -14.17 32.90
C LYS A 16 -0.28 -12.98 33.52
N ASP A 17 0.44 -12.23 32.69
CA ASP A 17 1.18 -11.05 33.13
C ASP A 17 0.30 -9.78 33.20
N PHE A 18 -1.00 -9.87 32.86
CA PHE A 18 -1.94 -8.75 32.99
C PHE A 18 -2.38 -8.56 34.45
N PRO A 19 -2.44 -7.32 34.97
CA PRO A 19 -2.65 -7.03 36.39
C PRO A 19 -4.10 -7.25 36.89
N GLU A 20 -5.02 -7.73 36.06
CA GLU A 20 -6.39 -8.08 36.45
C GLU A 20 -6.49 -9.61 36.58
N GLU A 21 -6.80 -10.10 37.78
CA GLU A 21 -6.94 -11.53 38.07
C GLU A 21 -8.18 -12.11 37.38
N ILE A 22 -8.03 -12.52 36.11
CA ILE A 22 -9.02 -13.35 35.42
C ILE A 22 -8.59 -14.80 35.57
N ASP A 23 -9.13 -15.47 36.58
CA ASP A 23 -8.90 -16.90 36.78
C ASP A 23 -9.54 -17.73 35.65
N ASN A 24 -8.80 -18.74 35.18
CA ASN A 24 -9.26 -19.76 34.23
C ASN A 24 -9.58 -19.25 32.80
N VAL A 25 -8.70 -18.44 32.21
CA VAL A 25 -8.73 -18.15 30.76
C VAL A 25 -8.26 -19.37 29.97
N HIS A 26 -9.14 -19.91 29.14
CA HIS A 26 -8.82 -20.94 28.15
C HIS A 26 -8.85 -20.34 26.74
N ILE A 27 -7.71 -20.35 26.07
CA ILE A 27 -7.57 -19.88 24.69
C ILE A 27 -7.41 -21.11 23.80
N GLN A 28 -8.31 -21.31 22.84
CA GLN A 28 -8.20 -22.37 21.83
C GLN A 28 -8.03 -21.75 20.44
N LEU A 29 -6.91 -22.05 19.80
CA LEU A 29 -6.62 -21.64 18.42
C LEU A 29 -7.00 -22.76 17.46
N THR A 30 -7.87 -22.45 16.49
CA THR A 30 -8.12 -23.30 15.32
C THR A 30 -7.54 -22.63 14.07
N PRO A 31 -7.45 -23.32 12.92
CA PRO A 31 -6.95 -22.70 11.70
C PRO A 31 -7.74 -21.44 11.27
N ASN A 32 -9.03 -21.34 11.64
CA ASN A 32 -9.96 -20.34 11.12
C ASN A 32 -10.69 -19.53 12.22
N SER A 33 -10.33 -19.70 13.48
CA SER A 33 -10.88 -18.94 14.60
C SER A 33 -9.96 -19.00 15.81
N TYR A 34 -10.13 -18.06 16.73
CA TYR A 34 -9.64 -18.25 18.09
C TYR A 34 -10.79 -18.03 19.06
N ASN A 35 -10.91 -18.96 20.00
CA ASN A 35 -11.92 -18.92 21.04
C ASN A 35 -11.27 -18.57 22.37
N ILE A 36 -11.78 -17.56 23.05
CA ILE A 36 -11.34 -17.15 24.39
C ILE A 36 -12.53 -17.41 25.32
N SER A 37 -12.39 -18.42 26.16
CA SER A 37 -13.40 -18.75 27.17
C SER A 37 -12.85 -18.46 28.56
N THR A 38 -13.67 -17.80 29.36
CA THR A 38 -13.49 -17.58 30.80
C THR A 38 -14.69 -18.17 31.53
N GLN A 39 -14.74 -18.12 32.86
CA GLN A 39 -15.91 -18.57 33.61
C GLN A 39 -17.17 -17.74 33.29
N GLU A 40 -17.02 -16.47 32.93
CA GLU A 40 -18.14 -15.53 32.75
C GLU A 40 -18.55 -15.35 31.29
N GLN A 41 -17.62 -15.49 30.36
CA GLN A 41 -17.83 -15.17 28.95
C GLN A 41 -17.08 -16.10 28.02
N ASN A 42 -17.69 -16.33 26.85
CA ASN A 42 -17.10 -17.06 25.74
C ASN A 42 -17.08 -16.15 24.50
N ILE A 43 -15.88 -15.73 24.09
CA ILE A 43 -15.65 -14.83 22.97
C ILE A 43 -15.08 -15.66 21.83
N ASN A 44 -15.90 -15.89 20.80
CA ASN A 44 -15.45 -16.52 19.58
C ASN A 44 -15.11 -15.45 18.53
N VAL A 45 -13.83 -15.35 18.18
CA VAL A 45 -13.38 -14.49 17.10
C VAL A 45 -13.13 -15.33 15.85
N SER A 46 -14.04 -15.21 14.89
CA SER A 46 -13.87 -15.78 13.56
C SER A 46 -12.69 -15.11 12.85
N THR A 47 -11.74 -15.88 12.32
CA THR A 47 -10.72 -15.35 11.42
C THR A 47 -11.16 -15.41 9.95
N ALA A 48 -12.43 -15.74 9.66
CA ALA A 48 -12.95 -15.80 8.29
C ALA A 48 -12.92 -14.43 7.57
N ASP A 49 -13.04 -13.33 8.31
CA ASP A 49 -12.89 -11.97 7.79
C ASP A 49 -11.44 -11.51 7.69
N ILE A 50 -10.49 -12.29 8.24
CA ILE A 50 -9.08 -12.13 7.93
C ILE A 50 -8.81 -12.85 6.62
N LYS A 51 -9.38 -12.32 5.52
CA LYS A 51 -8.64 -12.35 4.25
C LYS A 51 -7.32 -11.63 4.55
N LYS A 52 -6.29 -12.39 4.91
CA LYS A 52 -4.92 -11.89 4.92
C LYS A 52 -4.59 -11.56 3.47
N ASN A 53 -5.05 -10.41 2.98
CA ASN A 53 -4.34 -9.74 1.93
C ASN A 53 -2.96 -9.50 2.50
N HIS A 54 -2.05 -10.39 2.13
CA HIS A 54 -0.70 -10.40 2.64
C HIS A 54 0.03 -9.26 1.95
N PHE A 55 -0.28 -8.03 2.39
CA PHE A 55 0.34 -6.80 1.90
C PHE A 55 1.77 -6.65 2.39
N THR A 56 2.18 -7.44 3.40
CA THR A 56 3.53 -7.42 3.99
C THR A 56 4.65 -7.40 2.95
N PRO A 57 4.68 -8.23 1.90
CA PRO A 57 5.76 -8.22 0.91
C PRO A 57 5.79 -6.90 0.13
N TYR A 58 4.62 -6.34 -0.20
CA TYR A 58 4.48 -5.07 -0.90
C TYR A 58 4.84 -3.86 -0.03
N LEU A 59 4.55 -3.94 1.28
CA LEU A 59 4.97 -2.93 2.25
C LEU A 59 6.49 -2.97 2.40
N LEU A 60 7.08 -4.15 2.66
CA LEU A 60 8.53 -4.30 2.78
C LEU A 60 9.25 -3.85 1.51
N ASP A 61 8.71 -4.18 0.34
CA ASP A 61 9.22 -3.71 -0.95
C ASP A 61 9.20 -2.18 -1.07
N LEU A 62 8.14 -1.49 -0.64
CA LEU A 62 8.08 -0.02 -0.68
C LEU A 62 9.09 0.64 0.25
N PHE A 63 9.20 0.15 1.48
CA PHE A 63 9.96 0.84 2.52
C PHE A 63 11.45 0.47 2.51
N ASN A 64 11.79 -0.76 2.09
CA ASN A 64 13.18 -1.25 2.02
C ASN A 64 13.79 -1.21 0.61
N ALA A 65 13.06 -0.81 -0.42
CA ALA A 65 13.62 -0.70 -1.77
C ALA A 65 14.80 0.28 -1.83
N GLU A 66 15.72 -0.01 -2.75
CA GLU A 66 16.74 0.93 -3.17
C GLU A 66 16.12 2.24 -3.65
N VAL A 67 16.86 3.33 -3.50
CA VAL A 67 16.40 4.67 -3.85
C VAL A 67 17.10 5.18 -5.09
N ASP A 68 16.36 5.92 -5.92
CA ASP A 68 16.90 6.65 -7.06
C ASP A 68 16.60 8.15 -6.93
N PHE A 69 17.60 8.96 -7.27
CA PHE A 69 17.59 10.42 -7.24
C PHE A 69 17.47 10.98 -8.66
N ASP A 70 16.56 10.44 -9.46
CA ASP A 70 16.28 10.91 -10.81
C ASP A 70 15.49 12.23 -10.79
N PHE A 71 16.19 13.33 -10.47
CA PHE A 71 15.63 14.69 -10.45
C PHE A 71 15.00 15.09 -11.79
N GLY A 72 15.49 14.53 -12.90
CA GLY A 72 14.96 14.80 -14.24
C GLY A 72 13.51 14.36 -14.38
N LEU A 73 13.15 13.21 -13.81
CA LEU A 73 11.77 12.74 -13.81
C LEU A 73 10.86 13.61 -12.93
N TYR A 74 11.33 14.08 -11.77
CA TYR A 74 10.53 14.92 -10.86
C TYR A 74 10.09 16.26 -11.47
N VAL A 75 10.95 16.86 -12.29
CA VAL A 75 10.67 18.16 -12.93
C VAL A 75 9.97 18.01 -14.28
N GLU A 76 9.72 16.78 -14.74
CA GLU A 76 9.09 16.54 -16.03
C GLU A 76 7.60 16.90 -15.99
N THR A 77 7.17 17.74 -16.94
CA THR A 77 5.80 18.25 -17.03
C THR A 77 5.15 17.94 -18.38
N ASP A 78 5.92 17.46 -19.35
CA ASP A 78 5.42 17.01 -20.64
C ASP A 78 4.71 15.67 -20.49
N LEU A 79 3.39 15.71 -20.66
CA LEU A 79 2.50 14.55 -20.58
C LEU A 79 2.93 13.41 -21.53
N LYS A 80 3.44 13.72 -22.72
CA LYS A 80 3.88 12.71 -23.69
C LYS A 80 5.13 11.99 -23.21
N LYS A 81 6.08 12.71 -22.59
CA LYS A 81 7.28 12.10 -22.01
C LYS A 81 6.95 11.28 -20.78
N LEU A 82 6.10 11.79 -19.89
CA LEU A 82 5.64 11.04 -18.72
C LEU A 82 4.94 9.73 -19.13
N LEU A 83 4.09 9.77 -20.16
CA LEU A 83 3.45 8.57 -20.70
C LEU A 83 4.48 7.56 -21.19
N ARG A 84 5.48 7.99 -21.97
CA ARG A 84 6.59 7.12 -22.42
C ARG A 84 7.34 6.50 -21.25
N TYR A 85 7.63 7.26 -20.20
CA TYR A 85 8.26 6.74 -18.98
C TYR A 85 7.41 5.68 -18.29
N SER A 86 6.11 5.93 -18.14
CA SER A 86 5.18 5.02 -17.47
C SER A 86 4.95 3.71 -18.23
N GLU A 87 4.94 3.77 -19.57
CA GLU A 87 4.65 2.65 -20.46
C GLU A 87 5.88 1.78 -20.75
N ASN A 88 7.10 2.30 -20.60
CA ASN A 88 8.32 1.53 -20.81
C ASN A 88 8.50 0.47 -19.72
N VAL A 89 8.40 -0.81 -20.11
CA VAL A 89 8.52 -1.96 -19.20
C VAL A 89 9.95 -2.18 -18.68
N ASN A 90 10.95 -1.59 -19.34
CA ASN A 90 12.35 -1.68 -18.90
C ASN A 90 12.66 -0.67 -17.78
N ASN A 91 11.76 0.29 -17.53
CA ASN A 91 11.92 1.20 -16.41
C ASN A 91 11.58 0.48 -15.09
N PRO A 92 12.34 0.72 -14.00
CA PRO A 92 11.99 0.23 -12.67
C PRO A 92 10.57 0.63 -12.26
N ASN A 93 9.89 -0.21 -11.47
CA ASN A 93 8.49 0.06 -11.13
C ASN A 93 8.33 1.37 -10.36
N GLY A 94 9.26 1.70 -9.47
CA GLY A 94 9.32 2.99 -8.77
C GLY A 94 9.22 4.19 -9.72
N LYS A 95 10.08 4.24 -10.76
CA LYS A 95 10.04 5.31 -11.77
C LYS A 95 8.74 5.34 -12.54
N ARG A 96 8.18 4.16 -12.86
CA ARG A 96 6.90 4.07 -13.57
C ARG A 96 5.76 4.59 -12.69
N ILE A 97 5.75 4.25 -11.40
CA ILE A 97 4.76 4.72 -10.42
C ILE A 97 4.86 6.23 -10.25
N LEU A 98 6.07 6.78 -10.12
CA LEU A 98 6.26 8.24 -10.10
C LEU A 98 5.75 8.89 -11.38
N ALA A 99 6.09 8.37 -12.55
CA ALA A 99 5.58 8.90 -13.82
C ALA A 99 4.03 8.89 -13.87
N TYR A 100 3.38 7.82 -13.39
CA TYR A 100 1.93 7.75 -13.26
C TYR A 100 1.36 8.77 -12.26
N SER A 101 2.04 9.01 -11.13
CA SER A 101 1.69 10.07 -10.17
C SER A 101 1.73 11.46 -10.82
N LEU A 102 2.83 11.78 -11.50
CA LEU A 102 3.02 13.05 -12.20
C LEU A 102 2.01 13.24 -13.35
N ILE A 103 1.61 12.16 -14.03
CA ILE A 103 0.49 12.20 -15.00
C ILE A 103 -0.80 12.64 -14.32
N GLU A 104 -1.12 12.10 -13.13
CA GLU A 104 -2.34 12.51 -12.41
C GLU A 104 -2.27 13.97 -11.97
N THR A 105 -1.13 14.41 -11.45
CA THR A 105 -0.87 15.82 -11.11
C THR A 105 -1.10 16.72 -12.32
N ARG A 106 -0.56 16.33 -13.48
CA ARG A 106 -0.71 17.10 -14.72
C ARG A 106 -2.14 17.11 -15.24
N ILE A 107 -2.84 15.98 -15.15
CA ILE A 107 -4.27 15.86 -15.49
C ILE A 107 -5.10 16.80 -14.61
N ASN A 108 -4.83 16.84 -13.30
CA ASN A 108 -5.54 17.70 -12.35
C ASN A 108 -5.31 19.19 -12.65
N GLN A 109 -4.07 19.58 -12.99
CA GLN A 109 -3.76 20.95 -13.43
C GLN A 109 -4.50 21.31 -14.73
N LEU A 110 -4.44 20.45 -15.75
CA LEU A 110 -5.05 20.72 -17.05
C LEU A 110 -6.58 20.77 -16.98
N GLN A 111 -7.22 20.04 -16.06
CA GLN A 111 -8.67 20.11 -15.86
C GLN A 111 -9.16 21.48 -15.39
N GLN A 112 -8.28 22.32 -14.81
CA GLN A 112 -8.64 23.68 -14.40
C GLN A 112 -8.80 24.64 -15.58
N THR A 113 -8.16 24.35 -16.72
CA THR A 113 -8.12 25.27 -17.88
C THR A 113 -8.68 24.64 -19.16
N THR A 114 -8.84 23.32 -19.21
CA THR A 114 -9.17 22.57 -20.42
C THR A 114 -10.42 21.71 -20.22
N MET A 115 -11.30 21.67 -21.23
CA MET A 115 -12.47 20.79 -21.22
C MET A 115 -12.08 19.31 -21.16
N LYS A 116 -12.80 18.53 -20.34
CA LYS A 116 -12.59 17.09 -20.11
C LYS A 116 -12.51 16.24 -21.40
N LYS A 117 -13.30 16.59 -22.43
CA LYS A 117 -13.30 15.89 -23.73
C LYS A 117 -11.97 16.07 -24.47
N GLU A 118 -11.40 17.27 -24.44
CA GLU A 118 -10.13 17.56 -25.12
C GLU A 118 -8.96 16.88 -24.41
N LEU A 119 -8.97 16.85 -23.07
CA LEU A 119 -7.98 16.10 -22.30
C LEU A 119 -8.03 14.59 -22.57
N GLN A 120 -9.24 14.02 -22.72
CA GLN A 120 -9.38 12.60 -23.14
C GLN A 120 -8.80 12.36 -24.53
N LYS A 121 -9.03 13.28 -25.47
CA LYS A 121 -8.50 13.18 -26.84
C LYS A 121 -6.97 13.27 -26.85
N GLN A 122 -6.38 14.14 -26.05
CA GLN A 122 -4.93 14.26 -25.89
C GLN A 122 -4.33 12.98 -25.29
N LEU A 123 -4.89 12.46 -24.21
CA LEU A 123 -4.44 11.20 -23.61
C LEU A 123 -4.55 10.02 -24.59
N GLY A 124 -5.65 9.93 -25.34
CA GLY A 124 -5.83 8.89 -26.36
C GLY A 124 -4.90 9.01 -27.56
N ARG A 125 -4.36 10.20 -27.85
CA ARG A 125 -3.36 10.39 -28.91
C ARG A 125 -1.96 9.98 -28.48
N TYR A 126 -1.64 10.09 -27.20
CA TYR A 126 -0.28 9.91 -26.69
C TYR A 126 -0.05 8.56 -26.00
N SER A 127 -1.10 7.93 -25.48
CA SER A 127 -1.02 6.65 -24.79
C SER A 127 -1.37 5.50 -25.73
N SER A 128 -0.57 4.45 -25.67
CA SER A 128 -0.89 3.15 -26.29
C SER A 128 -1.85 2.32 -25.43
N GLN A 129 -2.08 2.73 -24.17
CA GLN A 129 -2.89 2.01 -23.20
C GLN A 129 -4.37 2.43 -23.24
N ASN A 130 -5.22 1.55 -22.71
CA ASN A 130 -6.59 1.90 -22.41
C ASN A 130 -6.64 3.09 -21.42
N ILE A 131 -7.28 4.19 -21.84
CA ILE A 131 -7.32 5.45 -21.07
C ILE A 131 -7.94 5.26 -19.68
N ALA A 132 -8.93 4.37 -19.52
CA ALA A 132 -9.55 4.13 -18.22
C ALA A 132 -8.55 3.45 -17.27
N ARG A 133 -7.81 2.47 -17.77
CA ARG A 133 -6.73 1.80 -17.02
C ARG A 133 -5.63 2.79 -16.63
N LEU A 134 -5.16 3.60 -17.58
CA LEU A 134 -4.17 4.66 -17.35
C LEU A 134 -4.63 5.57 -16.21
N LYS A 135 -5.87 6.10 -16.28
CA LYS A 135 -6.42 6.98 -15.24
C LYS A 135 -6.57 6.32 -13.88
N GLN A 136 -6.86 5.03 -13.84
CA GLN A 136 -6.96 4.31 -12.58
C GLN A 136 -5.58 4.12 -11.94
N ILE A 137 -4.58 3.76 -12.73
CA ILE A 137 -3.19 3.62 -12.27
C ILE A 137 -2.63 4.96 -11.83
N SER A 138 -2.83 6.04 -12.60
CA SER A 138 -2.35 7.39 -12.26
C SER A 138 -2.90 7.85 -10.92
N LYS A 139 -4.23 7.75 -10.71
CA LYS A 139 -4.88 8.05 -9.44
C LYS A 139 -4.35 7.25 -8.27
N ARG A 140 -4.15 5.95 -8.46
CA ARG A 140 -3.65 5.08 -7.39
C ARG A 140 -2.19 5.35 -7.06
N SER A 141 -1.37 5.62 -8.08
CA SER A 141 0.04 5.97 -7.90
C SER A 141 0.18 7.29 -7.16
N TYR A 142 -0.58 8.31 -7.59
CA TYR A 142 -0.65 9.61 -6.92
C TYR A 142 -1.02 9.47 -5.44
N ARG A 143 -2.11 8.76 -5.14
CA ARG A 143 -2.53 8.54 -3.74
C ARG A 143 -1.51 7.73 -2.94
N LEU A 144 -0.85 6.74 -3.54
CA LEU A 144 0.18 5.98 -2.86
C LEU A 144 1.35 6.87 -2.45
N LEU A 145 1.89 7.67 -3.38
CA LEU A 145 3.05 8.53 -3.11
C LEU A 145 2.75 9.66 -2.13
N GLN A 146 1.49 10.07 -2.00
CA GLN A 146 1.07 10.95 -0.90
C GLN A 146 1.21 10.30 0.48
N GLU A 147 1.07 8.97 0.59
CA GLU A 147 1.16 8.25 1.87
C GLU A 147 2.58 7.79 2.23
N VAL A 148 3.42 7.48 1.23
CA VAL A 148 4.78 6.91 1.43
C VAL A 148 5.91 7.90 1.17
N ASN A 149 5.56 9.18 0.94
CA ASN A 149 6.41 10.23 0.39
C ASN A 149 6.84 9.97 -1.06
N GLU A 150 6.78 11.01 -1.88
CA GLU A 150 7.10 10.93 -3.31
C GLU A 150 8.62 10.95 -3.58
N PHE A 151 9.45 11.32 -2.59
CA PHE A 151 10.90 11.47 -2.72
C PHE A 151 11.68 10.88 -1.53
N PRO A 152 12.82 10.19 -1.77
CA PRO A 152 13.38 9.79 -3.08
C PRO A 152 12.62 8.62 -3.72
N ILE A 153 12.88 8.31 -5.00
CA ILE A 153 12.13 7.28 -5.74
C ILE A 153 12.45 5.90 -5.16
N LYS A 154 11.45 5.21 -4.61
CA LYS A 154 11.58 3.81 -4.17
C LYS A 154 11.53 2.86 -5.37
N LEU A 155 12.64 2.18 -5.68
CA LEU A 155 12.76 1.24 -6.81
C LEU A 155 12.11 -0.11 -6.50
N THR A 156 10.80 -0.11 -6.34
CA THR A 156 10.01 -1.30 -5.99
C THR A 156 10.08 -2.42 -7.02
N GLU A 157 10.06 -3.67 -6.57
CA GLU A 157 9.98 -4.87 -7.40
C GLU A 157 8.56 -5.44 -7.47
N LEU A 158 7.87 -5.51 -6.33
CA LEU A 158 6.57 -6.15 -6.17
C LEU A 158 5.41 -5.16 -6.37
N VAL A 159 5.56 -3.92 -5.91
CA VAL A 159 4.59 -2.86 -6.18
C VAL A 159 4.78 -2.40 -7.61
N THR A 160 3.94 -2.94 -8.49
CA THR A 160 3.92 -2.61 -9.92
C THR A 160 2.66 -1.83 -10.29
N PRO A 161 2.69 -1.05 -11.40
CA PRO A 161 1.47 -0.40 -11.92
C PRO A 161 0.31 -1.37 -12.18
N ARG A 162 0.63 -2.60 -12.62
CA ARG A 162 -0.38 -3.65 -12.86
C ARG A 162 -0.97 -4.17 -11.55
N TRP A 163 -0.14 -4.38 -10.54
CA TRP A 163 -0.61 -4.79 -9.21
C TRP A 163 -1.53 -3.71 -8.62
N LEU A 164 -1.11 -2.44 -8.67
CA LEU A 164 -1.94 -1.32 -8.23
C LEU A 164 -3.27 -1.26 -8.96
N TYR A 165 -3.32 -1.54 -10.27
CA TYR A 165 -4.58 -1.60 -11.02
C TYR A 165 -5.52 -2.72 -10.56
N ASN A 166 -4.97 -3.89 -10.25
CA ASN A 166 -5.74 -5.10 -9.94
C ASN A 166 -6.38 -5.11 -8.54
N LEU A 167 -5.91 -4.26 -7.62
CA LEU A 167 -6.54 -4.16 -6.30
C LEU A 167 -8.01 -3.72 -6.44
N SER A 168 -8.93 -4.30 -5.67
CA SER A 168 -10.25 -3.71 -5.51
C SER A 168 -10.14 -2.38 -4.76
N LYS A 169 -11.22 -1.57 -4.80
CA LYS A 169 -11.25 -0.29 -4.07
C LYS A 169 -10.94 -0.48 -2.59
N ARG A 170 -11.61 -1.45 -1.94
CA ARG A 170 -11.42 -1.74 -0.51
C ARG A 170 -9.99 -2.18 -0.19
N GLU A 171 -9.42 -3.04 -1.03
CA GLU A 171 -8.05 -3.54 -0.82
C GLU A 171 -7.02 -2.43 -0.97
N PHE A 172 -7.21 -1.54 -1.94
CA PHE A 172 -6.35 -0.38 -2.12
C PHE A 172 -6.41 0.57 -0.92
N GLU A 173 -7.59 0.86 -0.36
CA GLU A 173 -7.70 1.68 0.86
C GLU A 173 -7.00 1.02 2.06
N VAL A 174 -7.19 -0.29 2.27
CA VAL A 174 -6.53 -1.03 3.36
C VAL A 174 -5.01 -1.01 3.19
N PHE A 175 -4.52 -1.11 1.95
CA PHE A 175 -3.10 -1.00 1.65
C PHE A 175 -2.54 0.39 1.98
N LEU A 176 -3.23 1.46 1.57
CA LEU A 176 -2.82 2.84 1.89
C LEU A 176 -2.79 3.09 3.40
N GLN A 177 -3.78 2.61 4.15
CA GLN A 177 -3.78 2.71 5.61
C GLN A 177 -2.57 2.03 6.25
N LYS A 178 -2.14 0.89 5.71
CA LYS A 178 -0.93 0.20 6.18
C LYS A 178 0.35 0.97 5.81
N CYS A 179 0.40 1.56 4.62
CA CYS A 179 1.50 2.41 4.19
C CYS A 179 1.65 3.63 5.10
N ASN A 180 0.55 4.37 5.34
CA ASN A 180 0.53 5.53 6.23
C ASN A 180 1.04 5.18 7.64
N ARG A 181 0.54 4.09 8.22
CA ARG A 181 1.00 3.62 9.54
C ARG A 181 2.50 3.33 9.57
N MET A 182 3.03 2.71 8.52
CA MET A 182 4.46 2.36 8.44
C MET A 182 5.33 3.61 8.25
N ASN A 183 4.90 4.55 7.40
CA ASN A 183 5.58 5.84 7.23
C ASN A 183 5.63 6.65 8.54
N ASN A 184 4.52 6.71 9.29
CA ASN A 184 4.50 7.40 10.59
C ASN A 184 5.42 6.74 11.61
N LEU A 185 5.54 5.40 11.59
CA LEU A 185 6.48 4.70 12.46
C LEU A 185 7.92 5.09 12.11
N GLU A 186 8.32 5.05 10.84
CA GLU A 186 9.66 5.46 10.40
C GLU A 186 10.00 6.91 10.81
N GLN A 187 9.06 7.83 10.63
CA GLN A 187 9.25 9.25 11.00
C GLN A 187 9.39 9.44 12.51
N ASN A 188 8.59 8.73 13.32
CA ASN A 188 8.67 8.81 14.77
C ASN A 188 9.97 8.20 15.32
N PHE A 189 10.50 7.15 14.68
CA PHE A 189 11.81 6.60 15.04
C PHE A 189 12.97 7.53 14.63
N ALA A 190 12.85 8.23 13.50
CA ALA A 190 13.84 9.21 13.06
C ALA A 190 13.85 10.47 13.94
N GLY A 191 12.69 10.92 14.44
CA GLY A 191 12.56 12.09 15.32
C GLY A 191 12.85 11.82 16.81
N ALA A 192 13.03 10.57 17.22
CA ALA A 192 13.39 10.21 18.60
C ALA A 192 14.90 10.11 18.82
N GLN A 193 15.72 10.45 17.82
CA GLN A 193 17.18 10.48 17.90
C GLN A 193 17.76 11.89 18.11
N ASP A 194 16.91 12.91 18.31
CA ASP A 194 17.31 14.29 18.66
C ASP A 194 17.13 14.57 20.16
#